data_AF-A0A355EUS5-F1
#
_entry.id   AF-A0A355EUS5-F1
#
_cell.length_a   1.000
_cell.length_b   1.000
_cell.length_c   1.000
_cell.angle_alpha   90.00
_cell.angle_beta   90.00
_cell.angle_gamma   90.00
#
_symmetry.space_group_name_H-M   'P 1'
#
loop_
_entity.id
_entity.type
_entity.pdbx_description
1 polymer ?
#
loop_
_entity_poly.entity_id
_entity_poly.type
_entity_poly.pdbx_seq_one_letter_code
_entity_poly.pdbx_strand_id
1 'polypeptide(L)'
;MDAFVTGVANPKVVQVYYGGGVRKWFMAFNTLIQADSGPGSRWRILWAYSDDGKIWTVDPQVLFRSSSEAMSGCGGKGLMVTNLFIDNGNFYMAFTEIGKPYAYLVRSPINTVNRVPGYSTWNIASSPIQANGEWTWKPLTPGIQQDFTSPPLNAASILPSCESSPPFMVKQSYIGRFFQSSTPNSPSRYIAVTSDMVGGQTKLQVWSSASLNKPFQYESDVAISAQDIGQFGLEFAFTQYPDNLPSSPRLLAPQLDFWLVRNIGAGLSQVTVSRRTAKLTGGGIF
;
A
#
# COMPACT_ATOMS: atom_id res chain seq x y z
N MET A 1 3.72 15.61 31.65
CA MET A 1 3.86 16.42 30.42
C MET A 1 3.16 15.67 29.32
N ASP A 2 2.10 16.27 28.78
CA ASP A 2 1.21 15.66 27.81
C ASP A 2 1.95 15.41 26.49
N ALA A 3 2.06 14.15 26.09
CA ALA A 3 2.59 13.78 24.79
C ALA A 3 1.57 14.19 23.73
N PHE A 4 1.89 15.22 22.96
CA PHE A 4 1.12 15.57 21.77
C PHE A 4 1.13 14.38 20.80
N VAL A 5 -0.05 13.76 20.62
CA VAL A 5 -0.29 12.81 19.53
C VAL A 5 -0.09 13.58 18.22
N THR A 6 1.05 13.38 17.57
CA THR A 6 1.35 13.98 16.28
C THR A 6 0.58 13.21 15.20
N GLY A 7 -0.14 13.96 14.35
CA GLY A 7 -1.38 13.54 13.70
C GLY A 7 -1.34 12.29 12.80
N VAL A 8 -2.55 11.86 12.42
CA VAL A 8 -2.81 10.76 11.49
C VAL A 8 -2.42 11.16 10.07
N ALA A 9 -1.67 10.30 9.39
CA ALA A 9 -1.23 10.49 8.01
C ALA A 9 -1.45 9.21 7.19
N ASN A 10 -1.60 9.39 5.87
CA ASN A 10 -1.71 8.32 4.88
C ASN A 10 -2.78 7.23 5.18
N PRO A 11 -3.97 7.55 5.72
CA PRO A 11 -4.95 6.51 6.02
C PRO A 11 -5.34 5.72 4.76
N LYS A 12 -5.52 4.41 4.92
CA LYS A 12 -6.03 3.49 3.89
C LYS A 12 -7.17 2.71 4.51
N VAL A 13 -8.34 2.76 3.89
CA VAL A 13 -9.60 2.27 4.45
C VAL A 13 -10.17 1.17 3.57
N VAL A 14 -10.71 0.13 4.20
CA VAL A 14 -11.47 -0.94 3.54
C VAL A 14 -12.74 -1.24 4.31
N GLN A 15 -13.72 -1.83 3.62
CA GLN A 15 -14.97 -2.29 4.20
C GLN A 15 -15.08 -3.81 4.06
N VAL A 16 -15.44 -4.48 5.14
CA VAL A 16 -15.73 -5.93 5.17
C VAL A 16 -17.22 -6.13 5.39
N TYR A 17 -17.82 -7.00 4.58
CA TYR A 17 -19.18 -7.50 4.75
C TYR A 17 -19.14 -8.90 5.36
N TYR A 18 -19.76 -9.07 6.53
CA TYR A 18 -19.90 -10.32 7.25
C TYR A 18 -21.28 -10.94 6.98
N GLY A 19 -21.41 -12.23 7.31
CA GLY A 19 -22.70 -12.92 7.28
C GLY A 19 -23.75 -12.20 8.15
N GLY A 20 -25.02 -12.25 7.72
CA GLY A 20 -26.13 -11.58 8.39
C GLY A 20 -26.22 -10.07 8.10
N GLY A 21 -25.59 -9.58 7.02
CA GLY A 21 -25.67 -8.19 6.60
C GLY A 21 -24.85 -7.20 7.43
N VAL A 22 -24.08 -7.69 8.40
CA VAL A 22 -23.20 -6.85 9.21
C VAL A 22 -22.02 -6.38 8.38
N ARG A 23 -21.72 -5.09 8.44
CA ARG A 23 -20.55 -4.50 7.78
C ARG A 23 -19.64 -3.85 8.81
N LYS A 24 -18.35 -3.80 8.52
CA LYS A 24 -17.36 -3.08 9.35
C LYS A 24 -16.31 -2.42 8.49
N TRP A 25 -15.81 -1.29 8.94
CA TRP A 25 -14.74 -0.54 8.31
C TRP A 25 -13.44 -0.73 9.09
N PHE A 26 -12.34 -0.80 8.35
CA PHE A 26 -11.00 -0.94 8.89
C PHE A 26 -10.07 0.06 8.23
N MET A 27 -9.11 0.56 8.99
CA MET A 27 -8.14 1.54 8.55
C MET A 27 -6.74 1.12 8.99
N ALA A 28 -5.80 1.10 8.05
CA ALA A 28 -4.38 1.16 8.35
C ALA A 28 -3.93 2.60 8.12
N PHE A 29 -3.18 3.17 9.05
CA PHE A 29 -2.71 4.55 8.92
C PHE A 29 -1.34 4.70 9.56
N ASN A 30 -0.65 5.76 9.18
CA ASN A 30 0.55 6.16 9.85
C ASN A 30 0.26 7.20 10.92
N THR A 31 1.01 7.15 12.02
CA THR A 31 1.08 8.25 12.97
C THR A 31 2.55 8.59 13.20
N LEU A 32 2.81 9.87 13.42
CA LEU A 32 4.07 10.32 13.97
C LEU A 32 4.03 9.99 15.46
N ILE A 33 5.03 9.25 15.96
CA ILE A 33 5.23 9.11 17.41
C ILE A 33 6.55 9.78 17.71
N GLN A 34 6.50 10.88 18.46
CA GLN A 34 7.68 11.56 18.97
C GLN A 34 8.45 10.54 19.82
N ALA A 35 9.75 10.39 19.60
CA ALA A 35 10.53 9.43 20.35
C ALA A 35 10.53 9.80 21.83
N ASP A 36 10.30 8.82 22.71
CA ASP A 36 10.36 8.99 24.17
C ASP A 36 11.73 9.51 24.67
N SER A 37 12.76 9.56 23.81
CA SER A 37 14.12 10.02 24.16
C SER A 37 15.04 10.35 22.95
N GLY A 38 14.58 11.10 21.93
CA GLY A 38 15.52 11.56 20.89
C GLY A 38 14.96 12.49 19.79
N PRO A 39 15.84 13.17 19.04
CA PRO A 39 15.43 14.00 17.91
C PRO A 39 15.01 13.14 16.72
N GLY A 40 13.75 13.27 16.30
CA GLY A 40 13.23 12.69 15.05
C GLY A 40 11.87 12.03 15.17
N SER A 41 11.08 12.10 14.10
CA SER A 41 9.75 11.48 14.04
C SER A 41 9.83 10.01 13.62
N ARG A 42 9.15 9.13 14.34
CA ARG A 42 9.03 7.71 14.00
C ARG A 42 7.67 7.43 13.36
N TRP A 43 7.70 6.91 12.15
CA TRP A 43 6.53 6.48 11.38
C TRP A 43 6.24 5.02 11.69
N ARG A 44 5.08 4.78 12.28
CA ARG A 44 4.58 3.43 12.59
C ARG A 44 3.28 3.21 11.87
N ILE A 45 2.89 1.95 11.67
CA ILE A 45 1.58 1.61 11.13
C ILE A 45 0.67 1.23 12.29
N LEU A 46 -0.48 1.88 12.37
CA LEU A 46 -1.53 1.61 13.33
C LEU A 46 -2.76 1.05 12.62
N TRP A 47 -3.67 0.50 13.43
CA TRP A 47 -4.92 -0.07 12.97
C TRP A 47 -6.09 0.60 13.68
N ALA A 48 -7.17 0.82 12.97
CA ALA A 48 -8.43 1.28 13.54
C ALA A 48 -9.60 0.56 12.88
N TYR A 49 -10.73 0.54 13.58
CA TYR A 49 -11.98 -0.03 13.08
C TYR A 49 -13.16 0.88 13.40
N SER A 50 -14.23 0.74 12.62
CA SER A 50 -15.45 1.53 12.76
C SER A 50 -16.66 0.73 12.29
N ASP A 51 -17.78 0.85 13.00
CA ASP A 51 -19.04 0.23 12.59
C ASP A 51 -19.81 1.10 11.56
N ASP A 52 -19.54 2.41 11.51
CA ASP A 52 -20.26 3.38 10.67
C ASP A 52 -19.39 4.10 9.63
N GLY A 53 -18.07 3.93 9.69
CA GLY A 53 -17.07 4.59 8.84
C GLY A 53 -16.81 6.05 9.23
N LYS A 54 -17.43 6.55 10.30
CA LYS A 54 -17.36 7.95 10.75
C LYS A 54 -16.64 8.06 12.08
N ILE A 55 -16.98 7.21 13.04
CA ILE A 55 -16.37 7.16 14.37
C ILE A 55 -15.42 5.98 14.43
N TRP A 56 -14.15 6.25 14.68
CA TRP A 56 -13.08 5.26 14.60
C TRP A 56 -12.52 4.94 15.99
N THR A 57 -12.40 3.65 16.29
CA THR A 57 -11.67 3.15 17.46
C THR A 57 -10.29 2.69 17.01
N VAL A 58 -9.26 3.35 17.51
CA VAL A 58 -7.87 2.98 17.27
C VAL A 58 -7.51 1.78 18.13
N ASP A 59 -6.89 0.76 17.54
CA ASP A 59 -6.31 -0.35 18.28
C ASP A 59 -5.19 0.20 19.18
N PRO A 60 -5.24 -0.04 20.50
CA PRO A 60 -4.21 0.47 21.42
C PRO A 60 -2.81 -0.08 21.10
N GLN A 61 -2.70 -1.20 20.40
CA GLN A 61 -1.44 -1.76 19.97
C GLN A 61 -1.01 -1.17 18.61
N VAL A 62 0.24 -0.74 18.52
CA VAL A 62 0.84 -0.41 17.23
C VAL A 62 0.84 -1.67 16.36
N LEU A 63 0.36 -1.58 15.13
CA LEU A 63 0.31 -2.74 14.25
C LEU A 63 1.72 -3.15 13.80
N PHE A 64 2.46 -2.28 13.11
CA PHE A 64 3.83 -2.59 12.65
C PHE A 64 4.84 -1.49 12.94
N ARG A 65 6.07 -1.94 13.22
CA ARG A 65 7.23 -1.11 13.58
C ARG A 65 8.50 -1.69 12.99
N SER A 66 9.43 -0.84 12.58
CA SER A 66 10.70 -1.27 11.98
C SER A 66 11.90 -1.05 12.90
N SER A 67 12.90 -1.92 12.81
CA SER A 67 14.22 -1.71 13.40
C SER A 67 14.90 -0.44 12.91
N SER A 68 14.55 0.06 11.72
CA SER A 68 15.07 1.32 11.17
C SER A 68 14.62 2.57 11.96
N GLU A 69 13.60 2.47 12.82
CA GLU A 69 13.17 3.54 13.73
C GLU A 69 14.26 3.97 14.73
N ALA A 70 15.26 3.11 14.97
CA ALA A 70 16.37 3.35 15.90
C ALA A 70 17.54 4.13 15.26
N MET A 71 17.54 4.34 13.94
CA MET A 71 18.63 5.05 13.26
C MET A 71 18.51 6.57 13.46
N SER A 72 19.62 7.24 13.78
CA SER A 72 19.69 8.69 13.94
C SER A 72 19.57 9.42 12.58
N GLY A 73 18.91 10.58 12.57
CA GLY A 73 18.88 11.50 11.41
C GLY A 73 17.60 12.33 11.25
N CYS A 74 17.69 13.43 10.48
CA CYS A 74 16.66 14.47 10.37
C CYS A 74 15.48 14.17 9.41
N GLY A 75 15.24 12.92 9.00
CA GLY A 75 14.36 12.61 7.85
C GLY A 75 13.04 11.90 8.12
N GLY A 76 12.69 11.64 9.39
CA GLY A 76 11.67 10.65 9.71
C GLY A 76 12.12 9.21 9.35
N LYS A 77 11.81 8.23 10.19
CA LYS A 77 12.20 6.82 9.99
C LYS A 77 11.06 5.89 10.30
N GLY A 78 11.11 4.67 9.80
CA GLY A 78 10.10 3.64 10.03
C GLY A 78 9.29 3.32 8.79
N LEU A 79 8.00 3.07 8.96
CA LEU A 79 7.14 2.46 7.95
C LEU A 79 6.10 3.44 7.42
N MET A 80 5.86 3.44 6.12
CA MET A 80 4.72 4.14 5.52
C MET A 80 3.77 3.14 4.85
N VAL A 81 2.50 3.14 5.24
CA VAL A 81 1.47 2.36 4.55
C VAL A 81 1.15 3.02 3.21
N THR A 82 1.12 2.22 2.16
CA THR A 82 0.90 2.71 0.79
C THR A 82 -0.42 2.22 0.23
N ASN A 83 -0.85 1.02 0.62
CA ASN A 83 -2.11 0.45 0.19
C ASN A 83 -2.72 -0.50 1.25
N LEU A 84 -4.05 -0.58 1.29
CA LEU A 84 -4.82 -1.57 2.03
C LEU A 84 -6.00 -2.01 1.16
N PHE A 85 -6.18 -3.32 0.98
CA PHE A 85 -7.27 -3.88 0.19
C PHE A 85 -7.65 -5.27 0.71
N ILE A 86 -8.78 -5.79 0.23
CA ILE A 86 -9.28 -7.13 0.57
C ILE A 86 -9.33 -7.97 -0.70
N ASP A 87 -8.87 -9.21 -0.61
CA ASP A 87 -9.05 -10.22 -1.66
C ASP A 87 -9.10 -11.61 -1.02
N ASN A 88 -9.95 -12.50 -1.55
CA ASN A 88 -10.05 -13.91 -1.15
C ASN A 88 -10.04 -14.13 0.38
N GLY A 89 -10.86 -13.36 1.12
CA GLY A 89 -10.99 -13.50 2.57
C GLY A 89 -9.79 -13.03 3.40
N ASN A 90 -8.85 -12.31 2.80
CA ASN A 90 -7.68 -11.76 3.47
C ASN A 90 -7.65 -10.23 3.34
N PHE A 91 -7.14 -9.58 4.38
CA PHE A 91 -6.55 -8.25 4.22
C PHE A 91 -5.19 -8.39 3.56
N TYR A 92 -4.91 -7.48 2.65
CA TYR A 92 -3.58 -7.25 2.10
C TYR A 92 -3.18 -5.80 2.33
N MET A 93 -1.94 -5.61 2.74
CA MET A 93 -1.38 -4.29 2.95
C MET A 93 -0.01 -4.21 2.30
N ALA A 94 0.22 -3.14 1.55
CA ALA A 94 1.54 -2.79 1.08
C ALA A 94 2.07 -1.62 1.91
N PHE A 95 3.35 -1.70 2.26
CA PHE A 95 4.05 -0.61 2.93
C PHE A 95 5.49 -0.58 2.47
N THR A 96 6.15 0.53 2.75
CA THR A 96 7.58 0.70 2.49
C THR A 96 8.26 1.18 3.76
N GLU A 97 9.55 0.85 3.88
CA GLU A 97 10.39 1.47 4.89
C GLU A 97 10.92 2.79 4.32
N ILE A 98 10.79 3.88 5.06
CA ILE A 98 11.18 5.21 4.61
C ILE A 98 12.68 5.22 4.27
N GLY A 99 12.99 5.59 3.03
CA GLY A 99 14.36 5.56 2.50
C GLY A 99 14.76 4.24 1.85
N LYS A 100 13.84 3.28 1.73
CA LYS A 100 14.03 2.07 0.90
C LYS A 100 13.31 2.24 -0.45
N PRO A 101 13.93 1.79 -1.56
CA PRO A 101 13.38 1.98 -2.90
C PRO A 101 12.43 0.85 -3.32
N TYR A 102 11.70 0.25 -2.37
CA TYR A 102 10.82 -0.89 -2.64
C TYR A 102 9.68 -0.99 -1.62
N ALA A 103 8.66 -1.78 -1.97
CA ALA A 103 7.55 -2.09 -1.07
C ALA A 103 7.60 -3.54 -0.58
N TYR A 104 7.05 -3.77 0.60
CA TYR A 104 6.76 -5.06 1.20
C TYR A 104 5.26 -5.36 1.08
N LEU A 105 4.91 -6.65 1.12
CA LEU A 105 3.51 -7.11 1.12
C LEU A 105 3.24 -7.95 2.35
N VAL A 106 2.20 -7.60 3.08
CA VAL A 106 1.69 -8.40 4.18
C VAL A 106 0.25 -8.80 3.94
N ARG A 107 -0.15 -9.91 4.54
CA ARG A 107 -1.51 -10.42 4.51
C ARG A 107 -1.96 -10.91 5.87
N SER A 108 -3.26 -10.91 6.10
CA SER A 108 -3.88 -11.57 7.25
C SER A 108 -5.27 -12.06 6.89
N PRO A 109 -5.66 -13.28 7.31
CA PRO A 109 -7.04 -13.72 7.16
C PRO A 109 -7.98 -12.78 7.91
N ILE A 110 -9.11 -12.45 7.28
CA ILE A 110 -10.18 -11.71 7.93
C ILE A 110 -10.81 -12.61 8.98
N ASN A 111 -10.84 -12.13 10.22
CA ASN A 111 -11.44 -12.85 11.32
C ASN A 111 -12.98 -12.66 11.29
N THR A 112 -13.68 -13.70 10.86
CA THR A 112 -15.13 -13.72 10.73
C THR A 112 -15.86 -13.90 12.06
N VAL A 113 -15.15 -14.40 13.08
CA VAL A 113 -15.66 -14.67 14.43
C VAL A 113 -15.39 -13.46 15.34
N ASN A 114 -14.11 -13.13 15.55
CA ASN A 114 -13.71 -11.97 16.33
C ASN A 114 -13.45 -10.76 15.41
N ARG A 115 -14.49 -9.94 15.24
CA ARG A 115 -14.51 -8.78 14.34
C ARG A 115 -13.73 -7.57 14.89
N VAL A 116 -13.02 -7.73 16.00
CA VAL A 116 -12.08 -6.76 16.58
C VAL A 116 -10.81 -7.48 17.05
N PRO A 117 -9.63 -7.18 16.47
CA PRO A 117 -9.36 -6.10 15.51
C PRO A 117 -9.78 -6.44 14.07
N GLY A 118 -10.43 -7.57 13.83
CA GLY A 118 -10.97 -7.98 12.52
C GLY A 118 -10.02 -8.82 11.69
N TYR A 119 -8.76 -8.94 12.09
CA TYR A 119 -7.75 -9.83 11.49
C TYR A 119 -7.37 -10.97 12.46
N SER A 120 -6.77 -12.05 11.96
CA SER A 120 -6.31 -13.17 12.81
C SER A 120 -4.79 -13.19 13.02
N THR A 121 -4.00 -13.29 11.95
CA THR A 121 -2.53 -13.36 12.03
C THR A 121 -1.90 -12.75 10.79
N TRP A 122 -1.00 -11.79 11.01
CA TRP A 122 -0.26 -11.16 9.93
C TRP A 122 0.92 -12.02 9.49
N ASN A 123 1.14 -12.06 8.18
CA ASN A 123 2.29 -12.67 7.56
C ASN A 123 2.88 -11.74 6.51
N ILE A 124 4.18 -11.79 6.31
CA ILE A 124 4.91 -11.05 5.27
C ILE A 124 5.41 -11.98 4.18
N ALA A 125 5.38 -11.50 2.94
CA ALA A 125 6.03 -12.17 1.82
C ALA A 125 7.55 -12.08 2.00
N SER A 126 8.23 -13.22 1.91
CA SER A 126 9.63 -13.37 2.28
C SER A 126 10.41 -14.18 1.24
N SER A 127 11.71 -13.95 1.24
CA SER A 127 12.71 -14.71 0.50
C SER A 127 13.29 -15.85 1.36
N PRO A 128 13.67 -16.99 0.76
CA PRO A 128 13.59 -17.29 -0.67
C PRO A 128 12.16 -17.57 -1.15
N ILE A 129 11.94 -17.32 -2.44
CA ILE A 129 10.74 -17.79 -3.16
C ILE A 129 10.78 -19.32 -3.19
N GLN A 130 9.63 -19.95 -3.01
CA GLN A 130 9.47 -21.40 -3.07
C GLN A 130 9.72 -21.93 -4.49
N ALA A 131 9.98 -23.24 -4.61
CA ALA A 131 10.26 -23.87 -5.90
C ALA A 131 9.13 -23.73 -6.93
N ASN A 132 7.88 -23.54 -6.48
CA ASN A 132 6.71 -23.29 -7.34
C ASN A 132 6.57 -21.83 -7.81
N GLY A 133 7.55 -20.97 -7.49
CA GLY A 133 7.54 -19.55 -7.82
C GLY A 133 6.67 -18.68 -6.90
N GLU A 134 6.22 -19.21 -5.76
CA GLU A 134 5.42 -18.47 -4.78
C GLU A 134 6.25 -17.92 -3.61
N TRP A 135 5.78 -16.85 -2.99
CA TRP A 135 6.36 -16.29 -1.79
C TRP A 135 6.35 -17.30 -0.65
N THR A 136 7.42 -17.32 0.13
CA THR A 136 7.35 -17.86 1.48
C THR A 136 6.66 -16.82 2.36
N TRP A 137 5.65 -17.21 3.13
CA TRP A 137 4.98 -16.31 4.08
C TRP A 137 5.50 -16.55 5.49
N LYS A 138 6.05 -15.52 6.13
CA LYS A 138 6.58 -15.57 7.49
C LYS A 138 5.68 -14.81 8.46
N PRO A 139 5.46 -15.30 9.69
CA PRO A 139 4.61 -14.64 10.66
C PRO A 139 5.18 -13.28 11.06
N LEU A 140 4.31 -12.28 11.15
CA LEU A 140 4.59 -10.98 11.72
C LEU A 140 3.79 -10.81 13.00
N THR A 141 4.48 -10.45 14.07
CA THR A 141 3.84 -10.18 15.36
C THR A 141 3.57 -8.69 15.50
N PRO A 142 2.31 -8.27 15.68
CA PRO A 142 1.97 -6.87 15.92
C PRO A 142 2.72 -6.28 17.11
N GLY A 143 3.02 -4.98 17.05
CA GLY A 143 3.66 -4.22 18.13
C GLY A 143 5.14 -4.50 18.35
N ILE A 144 5.68 -5.61 17.84
CA ILE A 144 7.10 -5.94 17.92
C ILE A 144 7.88 -5.16 16.85
N GLN A 145 9.04 -4.63 17.23
CA GLN A 145 9.98 -4.03 16.30
C GLN A 145 10.63 -5.13 15.46
N GLN A 146 10.42 -5.09 14.14
CA GLN A 146 10.87 -6.13 13.22
C GLN A 146 12.05 -5.65 12.38
N ASP A 147 13.03 -6.52 12.11
CA ASP A 147 14.00 -6.33 11.03
C ASP A 147 13.50 -7.10 9.80
N PHE A 148 13.16 -6.34 8.75
CA PHE A 148 12.64 -6.90 7.51
C PHE A 148 13.76 -7.40 6.58
N THR A 149 15.01 -7.04 6.84
CA THR A 149 16.13 -7.29 5.92
C THR A 149 16.95 -8.53 6.26
N SER A 150 16.72 -9.12 7.43
CA SER A 150 17.48 -10.27 7.93
C SER A 150 16.56 -11.42 8.39
N PRO A 151 17.10 -12.65 8.55
CA PRO A 151 16.37 -13.75 9.15
C PRO A 151 15.87 -13.40 10.58
N PRO A 152 14.68 -13.90 10.99
CA PRO A 152 13.91 -14.95 10.33
C PRO A 152 12.92 -14.44 9.26
N LEU A 153 12.77 -13.11 9.11
CA LEU A 153 11.78 -12.55 8.19
C LEU A 153 12.29 -12.50 6.76
N ASN A 154 13.45 -11.87 6.50
CA ASN A 154 14.03 -11.70 5.17
C ASN A 154 12.96 -11.34 4.12
N ALA A 155 12.25 -10.24 4.36
CA ALA A 155 11.09 -9.81 3.60
C ALA A 155 11.44 -9.56 2.13
N ALA A 156 10.57 -9.99 1.23
CA ALA A 156 10.76 -9.82 -0.20
C ALA A 156 10.41 -8.38 -0.63
N SER A 157 11.25 -7.80 -1.48
CA SER A 157 10.94 -6.56 -2.20
C SER A 157 9.95 -6.88 -3.34
N ILE A 158 8.66 -6.68 -3.12
CA ILE A 158 7.62 -7.08 -4.09
C ILE A 158 7.51 -6.16 -5.30
N LEU A 159 7.99 -4.92 -5.19
CA LEU A 159 7.98 -3.89 -6.23
C LEU A 159 9.32 -3.13 -6.18
N PRO A 160 10.44 -3.76 -6.57
CA PRO A 160 11.76 -3.14 -6.49
C PRO A 160 11.84 -1.88 -7.35
N SER A 161 12.64 -0.89 -6.97
CA SER A 161 12.98 0.20 -7.88
C SER A 161 13.87 -0.31 -9.00
N CYS A 162 13.77 0.35 -10.15
CA CYS A 162 14.65 0.10 -11.29
C CYS A 162 16.03 0.77 -11.12
N GLU A 163 16.24 1.62 -10.10
CA GLU A 163 17.52 2.26 -9.80
C GLU A 163 17.86 2.25 -8.30
N SER A 164 19.15 2.46 -7.97
CA SER A 164 19.72 2.21 -6.64
C SER A 164 20.01 3.46 -5.77
N SER A 165 19.66 4.69 -6.15
CA SER A 165 19.85 5.93 -5.35
C SER A 165 19.08 7.15 -5.92
N PRO A 166 18.62 8.18 -5.15
CA PRO A 166 19.21 8.80 -3.93
C PRO A 166 18.17 9.03 -2.77
N PRO A 167 18.47 9.80 -1.69
CA PRO A 167 17.97 9.53 -0.33
C PRO A 167 16.58 10.12 -0.08
N PHE A 168 15.78 9.46 0.75
CA PHE A 168 14.45 9.90 1.19
C PHE A 168 13.37 9.85 0.13
N MET A 169 13.12 8.65 -0.37
CA MET A 169 11.90 8.39 -1.12
C MET A 169 11.02 7.42 -0.39
N VAL A 170 9.72 7.69 -0.50
CA VAL A 170 8.69 6.75 -0.12
C VAL A 170 8.08 6.21 -1.40
N LYS A 171 8.27 4.91 -1.66
CA LYS A 171 7.66 4.25 -2.81
C LYS A 171 6.17 4.09 -2.55
N GLN A 172 5.35 5.04 -2.99
CA GLN A 172 3.90 4.89 -2.96
C GLN A 172 3.49 3.86 -4.00
N SER A 173 2.57 3.00 -3.61
CA SER A 173 2.07 1.93 -4.44
C SER A 173 0.56 1.84 -4.29
N TYR A 174 -0.10 1.60 -5.40
CA TYR A 174 -1.40 0.97 -5.43
C TYR A 174 -1.25 -0.44 -5.97
N ILE A 175 -2.09 -1.35 -5.48
CA ILE A 175 -2.25 -2.72 -5.93
C ILE A 175 -3.75 -3.00 -5.94
N GLY A 176 -4.26 -3.49 -7.06
CA GLY A 176 -5.65 -3.90 -7.18
C GLY A 176 -5.78 -5.15 -8.03
N ARG A 177 -6.92 -5.83 -7.90
CA ARG A 177 -7.32 -6.91 -8.81
C ARG A 177 -8.17 -6.35 -9.92
N PHE A 178 -7.80 -6.67 -11.15
CA PHE A 178 -8.43 -6.13 -12.34
C PHE A 178 -9.02 -7.28 -13.14
N PHE A 179 -10.30 -7.14 -13.46
CA PHE A 179 -11.05 -8.13 -14.24
C PHE A 179 -11.12 -7.66 -15.69
N GLN A 180 -11.03 -8.61 -16.62
CA GLN A 180 -11.17 -8.33 -18.05
C GLN A 180 -12.59 -7.87 -18.42
N SER A 181 -13.61 -8.34 -17.69
CA SER A 181 -15.00 -7.97 -17.89
C SER A 181 -15.79 -8.07 -16.58
N SER A 182 -17.05 -7.62 -16.60
CA SER A 182 -17.98 -7.75 -15.47
C SER A 182 -18.58 -9.15 -15.33
N THR A 183 -18.23 -10.11 -16.19
CA THR A 183 -18.79 -11.46 -16.12
C THR A 183 -18.26 -12.20 -14.87
N PRO A 184 -19.09 -13.00 -14.19
CA PRO A 184 -18.64 -13.83 -13.08
C PRO A 184 -17.47 -14.72 -13.51
N ASN A 185 -16.46 -14.84 -12.66
CA ASN A 185 -15.22 -15.60 -12.94
C ASN A 185 -14.41 -15.11 -14.14
N SER A 186 -14.65 -13.88 -14.62
CA SER A 186 -13.81 -13.26 -15.64
C SER A 186 -12.34 -13.41 -15.26
N PRO A 187 -11.47 -13.75 -16.22
CA PRO A 187 -10.02 -13.71 -16.01
C PRO A 187 -9.62 -12.39 -15.37
N SER A 188 -8.69 -12.49 -14.43
CA SER A 188 -8.26 -11.37 -13.60
C SER A 188 -6.77 -11.44 -13.34
N ARG A 189 -6.17 -10.28 -13.07
CA ARG A 189 -4.78 -10.20 -12.62
C ARG A 189 -4.61 -9.05 -11.65
N TYR A 190 -3.53 -9.10 -10.89
CA TYR A 190 -3.13 -8.00 -10.03
C TYR A 190 -2.33 -7.01 -10.85
N ILE A 191 -2.66 -5.74 -10.71
CA ILE A 191 -1.88 -4.64 -11.27
C ILE A 191 -1.46 -3.76 -10.11
N ALA A 192 -0.17 -3.43 -10.09
CA ALA A 192 0.36 -2.43 -9.20
C ALA A 192 0.83 -1.22 -10.01
N VAL A 193 0.61 -0.03 -9.46
CA VAL A 193 1.19 1.21 -9.97
C VAL A 193 2.02 1.82 -8.86
N THR A 194 3.26 2.18 -9.17
CA THR A 194 4.18 2.76 -8.18
C THR A 194 4.73 4.08 -8.66
N SER A 195 4.89 5.04 -7.74
CA SER A 195 5.73 6.21 -7.97
C SER A 195 7.14 5.95 -7.44
N ASP A 196 8.13 6.16 -8.29
CA ASP A 196 9.56 6.02 -8.01
C ASP A 196 10.31 7.28 -8.45
N MET A 197 11.56 7.50 -8.02
CA MET A 197 12.45 8.42 -8.73
C MET A 197 13.58 7.66 -9.41
N VAL A 198 13.78 7.96 -10.68
CA VAL A 198 14.78 7.34 -11.55
C VAL A 198 15.54 8.49 -12.23
N GLY A 199 16.85 8.59 -12.01
CA GLY A 199 17.67 9.70 -12.52
C GLY A 199 17.27 11.08 -12.01
N GLY A 200 16.73 11.19 -10.79
CA GLY A 200 16.24 12.46 -10.22
C GLY A 200 14.90 12.95 -10.78
N GLN A 201 14.23 12.14 -11.61
CA GLN A 201 12.88 12.40 -12.10
C GLN A 201 11.91 11.39 -11.50
N THR A 202 10.74 11.84 -11.04
CA THR A 202 9.68 10.91 -10.66
C THR A 202 9.22 10.16 -11.90
N LYS A 203 9.11 8.84 -11.79
CA LYS A 203 8.52 7.96 -12.78
C LYS A 203 7.35 7.20 -12.14
N LEU A 204 6.31 7.02 -12.93
CA LEU A 204 5.27 6.06 -12.62
C LEU A 204 5.57 4.76 -13.34
N GLN A 205 5.41 3.64 -12.63
CA GLN A 205 5.67 2.31 -13.16
C GLN A 205 4.46 1.43 -12.96
N VAL A 206 4.17 0.60 -13.95
CA VAL A 206 3.14 -0.43 -13.87
C VAL A 206 3.81 -1.79 -13.72
N TRP A 207 3.22 -2.60 -12.86
CA TRP A 207 3.64 -3.97 -12.61
C TRP A 207 2.42 -4.87 -12.63
N SER A 208 2.60 -6.15 -12.95
CA SER A 208 1.51 -7.12 -12.89
C SER A 208 1.92 -8.41 -12.20
N SER A 209 0.94 -9.13 -11.68
CA SER A 209 1.10 -10.51 -11.23
C SER A 209 -0.20 -11.27 -11.44
N ALA A 210 -0.10 -12.55 -11.81
CA ALA A 210 -1.26 -13.44 -11.84
C ALA A 210 -1.82 -13.74 -10.43
N SER A 211 -1.01 -13.57 -9.38
CA SER A 211 -1.38 -13.89 -8.00
C SER A 211 -0.59 -13.06 -6.98
N LEU A 212 -1.23 -12.67 -5.86
CA LEU A 212 -0.53 -12.04 -4.73
C LEU A 212 0.46 -12.99 -4.04
N ASN A 213 0.43 -14.28 -4.34
CA ASN A 213 1.44 -15.23 -3.90
C ASN A 213 2.68 -15.26 -4.79
N LYS A 214 2.73 -14.53 -5.91
CA LYS A 214 3.85 -14.56 -6.84
C LYS A 214 4.51 -13.17 -6.99
N PRO A 215 5.79 -13.12 -7.39
CA PRO A 215 6.46 -11.87 -7.76
C PRO A 215 5.70 -11.05 -8.79
N PHE A 216 5.67 -9.74 -8.57
CA PHE A 216 5.23 -8.80 -9.60
C PHE A 216 6.31 -8.67 -10.68
N GLN A 217 5.87 -8.63 -11.93
CA GLN A 217 6.67 -8.39 -13.11
C GLN A 217 6.50 -6.95 -13.55
N TYR A 218 7.59 -6.30 -13.92
CA TYR A 218 7.56 -4.95 -14.48
C TYR A 218 6.87 -4.97 -15.85
N GLU A 219 5.91 -4.06 -16.06
CA GLU A 219 5.17 -3.95 -17.30
C GLU A 219 5.68 -2.79 -18.15
N SER A 220 5.59 -1.55 -17.63
CA SER A 220 5.98 -0.35 -18.35
C SER A 220 6.18 0.86 -17.43
N ASP A 221 6.86 1.88 -17.95
CA ASP A 221 6.79 3.24 -17.41
C ASP A 221 5.48 3.91 -17.88
N VAL A 222 5.00 4.88 -17.11
CA VAL A 222 3.88 5.75 -17.47
C VAL A 222 4.42 7.17 -17.64
N ALA A 223 4.12 7.78 -18.78
CA ALA A 223 4.47 9.16 -19.01
C ALA A 223 3.76 10.07 -17.99
N ILE A 224 4.54 10.85 -17.25
CA ILE A 224 4.04 11.89 -16.34
C ILE A 224 4.71 13.21 -16.64
N SER A 225 3.99 14.30 -16.42
CA SER A 225 4.54 15.64 -16.49
C SER A 225 5.12 16.04 -15.14
N ALA A 226 6.08 16.99 -15.14
CA ALA A 226 6.61 17.56 -13.90
C ALA A 226 5.51 18.18 -13.01
N GLN A 227 4.39 18.59 -13.60
CA GLN A 227 3.25 19.17 -12.90
C GLN A 227 2.39 18.13 -12.17
N ASP A 228 2.51 16.84 -12.49
CA ASP A 228 1.78 15.78 -11.79
C ASP A 228 2.39 15.45 -10.43
N ILE A 229 3.67 15.78 -10.24
CA ILE A 229 4.44 15.43 -9.05
C ILE A 229 4.10 16.42 -7.93
N GLY A 230 3.45 15.95 -6.87
CA GLY A 230 3.25 16.71 -5.64
C GLY A 230 4.51 16.72 -4.77
N GLN A 231 4.60 17.69 -3.84
CA GLN A 231 5.72 17.79 -2.89
C GLN A 231 5.90 16.53 -2.03
N PHE A 232 4.83 15.76 -1.83
CA PHE A 232 4.79 14.54 -1.01
C PHE A 232 4.40 13.29 -1.82
N GLY A 233 4.62 13.31 -3.14
CA GLY A 233 4.34 12.18 -4.03
C GLY A 233 2.97 12.23 -4.70
N LEU A 234 2.45 11.06 -5.09
CA LEU A 234 1.22 10.83 -5.83
C LEU A 234 0.27 9.97 -4.99
N GLU A 235 -0.95 10.47 -4.73
CA GLU A 235 -1.99 9.62 -4.18
C GLU A 235 -2.84 9.04 -5.30
N PHE A 236 -2.89 7.72 -5.36
CA PHE A 236 -3.77 7.05 -6.27
C PHE A 236 -5.19 7.06 -5.69
N ALA A 237 -6.08 7.89 -6.23
CA ALA A 237 -7.49 7.81 -5.90
C ALA A 237 -8.20 6.90 -6.91
N PHE A 238 -8.63 5.74 -6.42
CA PHE A 238 -9.59 4.91 -7.12
C PHE A 238 -10.90 5.09 -6.40
N THR A 239 -11.69 6.05 -6.87
CA THR A 239 -13.05 6.17 -6.38
C THR A 239 -13.87 4.98 -6.89
N GLN A 240 -14.85 4.53 -6.13
CA GLN A 240 -15.92 3.72 -6.65
C GLN A 240 -17.17 4.56 -6.46
N TYR A 241 -17.66 5.19 -7.53
CA TYR A 241 -18.93 5.90 -7.47
C TYR A 241 -20.09 4.95 -7.83
N PRO A 242 -21.26 5.07 -7.17
CA PRO A 242 -22.41 4.18 -7.36
C PRO A 242 -23.05 4.25 -8.76
N ASP A 243 -22.68 5.22 -9.59
CA ASP A 243 -23.39 5.62 -10.82
C ASP A 243 -22.67 5.25 -12.13
N ASN A 244 -21.62 4.42 -12.08
CA ASN A 244 -20.93 3.86 -13.25
C ASN A 244 -20.33 4.89 -14.25
N LEU A 245 -20.26 6.16 -13.89
CA LEU A 245 -19.44 7.18 -14.54
C LEU A 245 -18.05 7.23 -13.83
N PRO A 246 -16.98 7.52 -14.57
CA PRO A 246 -15.68 6.85 -14.44
C PRO A 246 -15.12 6.88 -13.00
N SER A 247 -14.71 5.73 -12.45
CA SER A 247 -13.96 5.73 -11.19
C SER A 247 -13.16 4.46 -10.84
N SER A 248 -13.49 3.25 -11.29
CA SER A 248 -12.56 2.10 -11.19
C SER A 248 -11.59 2.04 -12.39
N PRO A 249 -10.29 1.79 -12.17
CA PRO A 249 -9.35 1.54 -13.26
C PRO A 249 -9.85 0.46 -14.22
N ARG A 250 -9.67 0.67 -15.51
CA ARG A 250 -10.15 -0.26 -16.55
C ARG A 250 -8.97 -0.87 -17.29
N LEU A 251 -9.07 -2.17 -17.57
CA LEU A 251 -8.24 -2.82 -18.56
C LEU A 251 -8.89 -2.61 -19.93
N LEU A 252 -8.34 -1.68 -20.70
CA LEU A 252 -8.65 -1.47 -22.11
C LEU A 252 -7.57 -2.19 -22.93
N ALA A 253 -7.50 -3.52 -22.83
CA ALA A 253 -6.40 -4.33 -23.36
C ALA A 253 -5.95 -3.84 -24.76
N PRO A 254 -4.66 -3.49 -24.95
CA PRO A 254 -3.50 -3.74 -24.07
C PRO A 254 -3.17 -2.61 -23.07
N GLN A 255 -4.12 -1.71 -22.78
CA GLN A 255 -3.89 -0.51 -21.98
C GLN A 255 -4.55 -0.60 -20.59
N LEU A 256 -3.85 -0.11 -19.58
CA LEU A 256 -4.41 0.23 -18.28
C LEU A 256 -4.83 1.69 -18.33
N ASP A 257 -6.09 1.99 -18.03
CA ASP A 257 -6.63 3.35 -17.95
C ASP A 257 -7.03 3.68 -16.51
N PHE A 258 -6.46 4.75 -15.96
CA PHE A 258 -6.61 5.11 -14.56
C PHE A 258 -6.51 6.62 -14.34
N TRP A 259 -6.95 7.06 -13.16
CA TRP A 259 -6.87 8.46 -12.76
C TRP A 259 -5.82 8.62 -11.64
N LEU A 260 -5.13 9.75 -11.67
CA LEU A 260 -4.23 10.20 -10.62
C LEU A 260 -4.83 11.42 -9.94
N VAL A 261 -4.82 11.43 -8.61
CA VAL A 261 -5.12 12.64 -7.85
C VAL A 261 -3.80 13.24 -7.41
N ARG A 262 -3.61 14.51 -7.75
CA ARG A 262 -2.40 15.22 -7.34
C ARG A 262 -2.46 15.46 -5.84
N ASN A 263 -1.34 15.20 -5.16
CA ASN A 263 -1.26 15.42 -3.71
C ASN A 263 -1.45 16.91 -3.39
N ILE A 264 -2.25 17.16 -2.37
CA ILE A 264 -2.76 18.48 -1.98
C ILE A 264 -1.76 19.10 -1.01
N GLY A 265 -0.96 20.08 -1.46
CA GLY A 265 -0.19 20.93 -0.55
C GLY A 265 -1.09 21.79 0.34
N ALA A 266 -0.57 22.26 1.48
CA ALA A 266 -1.31 23.17 2.36
C ALA A 266 -1.73 24.45 1.59
N GLY A 267 -3.00 24.84 1.70
CA GLY A 267 -3.53 26.07 1.09
C GLY A 267 -4.12 25.95 -0.31
N LEU A 268 -4.34 24.73 -0.83
CA LEU A 268 -5.02 24.54 -2.11
C LEU A 268 -6.54 24.63 -1.97
N SER A 269 -7.17 25.43 -2.82
CA SER A 269 -8.63 25.56 -2.94
C SER A 269 -9.25 24.58 -3.96
N GLN A 270 -8.42 23.83 -4.69
CA GLN A 270 -8.84 22.94 -5.78
C GLN A 270 -8.01 21.64 -5.80
N VAL A 271 -8.66 20.55 -6.18
CA VAL A 271 -8.04 19.24 -6.43
C VAL A 271 -7.93 19.02 -7.94
N THR A 272 -6.73 18.72 -8.44
CA THR A 272 -6.53 18.36 -9.84
C THR A 272 -6.47 16.84 -9.99
N VAL A 273 -7.25 16.31 -10.92
CA VAL A 273 -7.26 14.89 -11.30
C VAL A 273 -6.83 14.77 -12.75
N SER A 274 -5.97 13.80 -13.06
CA SER A 274 -5.49 13.58 -14.42
C SER A 274 -5.66 12.11 -14.85
N ARG A 275 -6.19 11.89 -16.06
CA ARG A 275 -6.36 10.54 -16.64
C ARG A 275 -5.05 10.09 -17.29
N ARG A 276 -4.68 8.83 -17.11
CA ARG A 276 -3.45 8.24 -17.63
C ARG A 276 -3.73 6.89 -18.27
N THR A 277 -2.97 6.58 -19.30
CA THR A 277 -2.90 5.26 -19.88
C THR A 277 -1.50 4.69 -19.78
N ALA A 278 -1.40 3.38 -19.58
CA ALA A 278 -0.13 2.66 -19.54
C ALA A 278 -0.21 1.39 -20.38
N LYS A 279 0.89 1.04 -21.04
CA LYS A 279 0.97 -0.20 -21.84
C LYS A 279 1.23 -1.38 -20.92
N LEU A 280 0.59 -2.50 -21.21
CA LEU A 280 0.84 -3.76 -20.52
C LEU A 280 1.64 -4.64 -21.48
N THR A 281 2.84 -5.04 -21.08
CA THR A 281 3.80 -5.83 -21.89
C THR A 281 3.58 -7.33 -21.75
N GLY A 282 2.88 -7.77 -20.69
CA GLY A 282 2.24 -9.08 -20.63
C GLY A 282 1.11 -9.15 -21.66
N GLY A 283 1.50 -9.24 -22.94
CA GLY A 283 0.66 -9.35 -24.14
C GLY A 283 -0.10 -10.67 -24.25
N GLY A 284 -0.57 -11.21 -23.13
CA GLY A 284 -1.72 -12.08 -23.18
C GLY A 284 -2.92 -11.23 -23.56
N ILE A 285 -3.45 -11.47 -24.76
CA ILE A 285 -4.91 -11.65 -24.80
C ILE A 285 -5.18 -12.67 -23.68
N PHE A 286 -6.00 -12.29 -22.71
CA PHE A 286 -6.44 -13.21 -21.68
C PHE A 286 -6.93 -14.53 -22.29
#